data_AF-A0AAD4DI64-F1
#
_entry.id   AF-A0AAD4DI64-F1
#
_cell.length_a   1.000
_cell.length_b   1.000
_cell.length_c   1.000
_cell.angle_alpha   90.00
_cell.angle_beta   90.00
_cell.angle_gamma   90.00
#
_symmetry.space_group_name_H-M   'P 1'
#
loop_
_entity.id
_entity.type
_entity.pdbx_description
1 polymer ?
#
loop_
_entity_poly.entity_id
_entity_poly.type
_entity_poly.pdbx_seq_one_letter_code
_entity_poly.pdbx_strand_id
1 'polypeptide(L)'
;MRDTKDTTPPPSPFSPSRLFLLSRTALLVLVSAWLLRLALSPKATYYVSNIKNLYQPIQYHGKHISSDFFEGWYFKMVKLDNTKDDPIQSIAIIPGIYRPSPDNKDEEHAFVIVVGIPGPEPAAYFRFPVDDFTDLRDKNTQEKGAFRIQIGNSIFSHEELILNLPAHRFDRVPARELDEFYLKASRQYKTQLRKNTPNDSTEQLHNQDYFRGLFPSADALGETEAQGPFAVHGHFQFPASTQIPLPTSRWRPSIMGFTAYLPFLECNHGVASLHHTITKGRLVALRDNKDVLGEATLDGGVGYVEKDWGANFPSIWVWAQANLFGSAPGSSLMISVASIPILGPDFSDWIQANIPFLSPFTNVPGRLVIFYHAATKTLYNFSTYVFLAQAKSFRTTLDIEQGTQTFSFMATTRDPNNFKETIALQVNVTREIATGVPLRSPSRAKGRMFSGVEEAMKAKTELRLWRVESGEVLVEDQSVGSGLEVEGDVAWLEDRVN
;
A
#
# COMPACT_ATOMS: atom_id res chain seq x y z
N MET A 1 -13.74 86.88 0.44
CA MET A 1 -13.86 85.56 -0.22
C MET A 1 -12.49 84.92 -0.21
N ARG A 2 -12.27 83.87 0.58
CA ARG A 2 -11.04 83.08 0.57
C ARG A 2 -11.42 81.62 0.34
N ASP A 3 -10.77 81.04 -0.66
CA ASP A 3 -10.78 79.63 -1.04
C ASP A 3 -10.62 78.69 0.17
N THR A 4 -11.55 77.75 0.29
CA THR A 4 -11.33 76.53 1.07
C THR A 4 -10.75 75.46 0.14
N LYS A 5 -9.45 75.21 0.27
CA LYS A 5 -8.76 74.08 -0.34
C LYS A 5 -9.42 72.77 0.11
N ASP A 6 -9.87 72.00 -0.87
CA ASP A 6 -10.28 70.62 -0.71
C ASP A 6 -9.02 69.76 -0.45
N THR A 7 -8.88 69.23 0.76
CA THR A 7 -7.82 68.29 1.11
C THR A 7 -8.43 66.95 1.44
N THR A 8 -8.60 66.10 0.44
CA THR A 8 -8.83 64.67 0.66
C THR A 8 -7.59 64.07 1.34
N PRO A 9 -7.72 63.38 2.49
CA PRO A 9 -6.58 62.75 3.15
C PRO A 9 -5.98 61.65 2.25
N PRO A 10 -4.65 61.41 2.32
CA PRO A 10 -4.03 60.34 1.55
C PRO A 10 -4.66 59.00 1.92
N PRO A 11 -4.89 58.09 0.94
CA PRO A 11 -5.50 56.81 1.21
C PRO A 11 -4.69 56.02 2.23
N SER A 12 -5.37 55.50 3.26
CA SER A 12 -4.78 54.69 4.33
C SER A 12 -3.94 53.53 3.73
N PRO A 13 -2.72 53.29 4.25
CA PRO A 13 -1.91 52.15 3.83
C PRO A 13 -2.56 50.80 4.17
N PHE A 14 -3.61 50.79 5.00
CA PHE A 14 -4.30 49.60 5.50
C PHE A 14 -5.73 49.45 4.96
N SER A 15 -5.98 49.75 3.68
CA SER A 15 -7.29 49.39 3.10
C SER A 15 -7.41 47.86 3.00
N PRO A 16 -8.60 47.27 3.26
CA PRO A 16 -8.82 45.83 3.12
C PRO A 16 -8.42 45.29 1.75
N SER A 17 -8.61 46.09 0.70
CA SER A 17 -8.19 45.77 -0.68
C SER A 17 -6.66 45.70 -0.86
N ARG A 18 -5.88 46.58 -0.20
CA ARG A 18 -4.42 46.55 -0.24
C ARG A 18 -3.85 45.42 0.60
N LEU A 19 -4.43 45.14 1.77
CA LEU A 19 -4.09 43.98 2.60
C LEU A 19 -4.37 42.66 1.87
N PHE A 20 -5.50 42.56 1.15
CA PHE A 20 -5.82 41.40 0.33
C PHE A 20 -4.88 41.25 -0.87
N LEU A 21 -4.48 42.35 -1.52
CA LEU A 21 -3.52 42.33 -2.62
C LEU A 21 -2.10 41.95 -2.13
N LEU A 22 -1.64 42.54 -1.01
CA LEU A 22 -0.35 42.26 -0.41
C LEU A 22 -0.24 40.80 0.06
N SER A 23 -1.31 40.26 0.68
CA SER A 23 -1.35 38.84 1.08
C SER A 23 -1.34 37.89 -0.13
N ARG A 24 -2.04 38.22 -1.22
CA ARG A 24 -1.96 37.44 -2.48
C ARG A 24 -0.58 37.48 -3.11
N THR A 25 0.05 38.65 -3.17
CA THR A 25 1.40 38.80 -3.73
C THR A 25 2.43 38.08 -2.84
N ALA A 26 2.33 38.21 -1.51
CA ALA A 26 3.17 37.47 -0.58
C ALA A 26 2.99 35.95 -0.74
N LEU A 27 1.76 35.47 -0.84
CA LEU A 27 1.46 34.06 -1.09
C LEU A 27 2.05 33.59 -2.43
N LEU A 28 1.90 34.37 -3.51
CA LEU A 28 2.48 34.05 -4.81
C LEU A 28 4.01 34.01 -4.77
N VAL A 29 4.66 34.96 -4.08
CA VAL A 29 6.12 34.97 -3.90
C VAL A 29 6.58 33.77 -3.08
N LEU A 30 5.88 33.44 -1.99
CA LEU A 30 6.18 32.29 -1.16
C LEU A 30 5.99 30.97 -1.93
N VAL A 31 4.89 30.82 -2.67
CA VAL A 31 4.64 29.66 -3.53
C VAL A 31 5.69 29.58 -4.65
N SER A 32 6.05 30.69 -5.27
CA SER A 32 7.08 30.71 -6.33
C SER A 32 8.46 30.37 -5.78
N ALA A 33 8.85 30.92 -4.63
CA ALA A 33 10.11 30.60 -3.96
C ALA A 33 10.16 29.14 -3.50
N TRP A 34 9.03 28.60 -3.03
CA TRP A 34 8.89 27.20 -2.67
C TRP A 34 8.99 26.27 -3.89
N LEU A 35 8.31 26.58 -4.99
CA LEU A 35 8.42 25.86 -6.26
C LEU A 35 9.84 25.90 -6.82
N LEU A 36 10.54 27.04 -6.72
CA LEU A 36 11.93 27.19 -7.15
C LEU A 36 12.87 26.33 -6.27
N ARG A 37 12.66 26.34 -4.95
CA ARG A 37 13.40 25.45 -4.03
C ARG A 37 13.15 23.98 -4.33
N LEU A 38 11.91 23.59 -4.63
CA LEU A 38 11.57 22.23 -5.04
C LEU A 38 12.30 21.84 -6.33
N ALA A 39 12.28 22.71 -7.34
CA ALA A 39 12.94 22.49 -8.63
C ALA A 39 14.47 22.34 -8.53
N LEU A 40 15.08 22.92 -7.49
CA LEU A 40 16.53 22.84 -7.22
C LEU A 40 16.89 21.76 -6.17
N SER A 41 15.91 21.06 -5.61
CA SER A 41 16.13 20.02 -4.60
C SER A 41 16.35 18.64 -5.23
N PRO A 42 16.93 17.66 -4.49
CA PRO A 42 16.94 16.25 -4.92
C PRO A 42 15.54 15.73 -5.31
N LYS A 43 14.47 16.29 -4.73
CA LYS A 43 13.06 15.98 -5.07
C LYS A 43 12.66 16.38 -6.50
N ALA A 44 13.43 17.24 -7.18
CA ALA A 44 13.19 17.54 -8.60
C ALA A 44 13.38 16.30 -9.49
N THR A 45 14.35 15.44 -9.16
CA THR A 45 14.61 14.19 -9.90
C THR A 45 13.43 13.21 -9.79
N TYR A 46 12.79 13.15 -8.61
CA TYR A 46 11.54 12.41 -8.39
C TYR A 46 10.45 12.90 -9.32
N TYR A 47 10.21 14.21 -9.32
CA TYR A 47 9.13 14.81 -10.10
C TYR A 47 9.34 14.60 -11.60
N VAL A 48 10.56 14.80 -12.11
CA VAL A 48 10.90 14.54 -13.51
C VAL A 48 10.66 13.06 -13.86
N SER A 49 11.07 12.15 -12.99
CA SER A 49 10.86 10.72 -13.21
C SER A 49 9.36 10.34 -13.20
N ASN A 50 8.60 10.87 -12.24
CA ASN A 50 7.15 10.68 -12.15
C ASN A 50 6.43 11.18 -13.40
N ILE A 51 6.79 12.36 -13.91
CA ILE A 51 6.21 12.86 -15.17
C ILE A 51 6.56 11.94 -16.35
N LYS A 52 7.83 11.51 -16.44
CA LYS A 52 8.29 10.67 -17.55
C LYS A 52 7.54 9.35 -17.64
N ASN A 53 7.24 8.73 -16.51
CA ASN A 53 6.55 7.44 -16.41
C ASN A 53 5.07 7.58 -16.00
N LEU A 54 4.49 8.77 -16.10
CA LEU A 54 3.17 9.08 -15.53
C LEU A 54 2.06 8.13 -15.99
N TYR A 55 2.03 7.79 -17.28
CA TYR A 55 1.06 6.84 -17.88
C TYR A 55 1.58 5.41 -17.95
N GLN A 56 2.73 5.16 -17.33
CA GLN A 56 3.42 3.89 -17.30
C GLN A 56 3.87 3.62 -15.86
N PRO A 57 2.95 3.64 -14.87
CA PRO A 57 3.31 3.61 -13.46
C PRO A 57 4.07 2.34 -13.07
N ILE A 58 3.89 1.23 -13.82
CA ILE A 58 4.60 -0.02 -13.57
C ILE A 58 6.10 0.04 -13.86
N GLN A 59 6.57 1.05 -14.59
CA GLN A 59 7.97 1.18 -14.94
C GLN A 59 8.84 1.57 -13.74
N TYR A 60 10.15 1.29 -13.79
CA TYR A 60 11.13 1.78 -12.82
C TYR A 60 11.27 3.33 -12.86
N HIS A 61 11.13 4.00 -11.71
CA HIS A 61 11.24 5.45 -11.56
C HIS A 61 12.58 5.88 -10.94
N GLY A 62 13.31 4.98 -10.28
CA GLY A 62 14.52 5.35 -9.54
C GLY A 62 15.79 5.65 -10.34
N LYS A 63 15.79 5.59 -11.68
CA LYS A 63 17.02 5.61 -12.52
C LYS A 63 17.98 6.78 -12.25
N HIS A 64 17.45 7.93 -11.85
CA HIS A 64 18.25 9.14 -11.59
C HIS A 64 18.14 9.62 -10.13
N ILE A 65 17.64 8.76 -9.25
CA ILE A 65 17.39 9.07 -7.85
C ILE A 65 18.38 8.28 -6.99
N SER A 66 19.10 8.96 -6.10
CA SER A 66 20.23 8.41 -5.35
C SER A 66 20.07 8.40 -3.82
N SER A 67 19.00 9.01 -3.29
CA SER A 67 18.69 9.03 -1.86
C SER A 67 17.21 9.16 -1.59
N ASP A 68 16.80 8.80 -0.37
CA ASP A 68 15.45 8.86 0.17
C ASP A 68 14.40 8.25 -0.76
N PHE A 69 14.71 7.15 -1.44
CA PHE A 69 13.90 6.52 -2.47
C PHE A 69 13.56 5.08 -2.08
N PHE A 70 12.34 4.67 -2.37
CA PHE A 70 12.01 3.27 -2.48
C PHE A 70 11.15 3.04 -3.72
N GLU A 71 11.19 1.82 -4.22
CA GLU A 71 10.28 1.35 -5.26
C GLU A 71 10.12 -0.16 -5.14
N GLY A 72 8.87 -0.64 -5.14
CA GLY A 72 8.55 -2.05 -5.00
C GLY A 72 7.31 -2.41 -5.81
N TRP A 73 7.32 -3.61 -6.41
CA TRP A 73 6.22 -4.14 -7.21
C TRP A 73 5.57 -5.27 -6.46
N TYR A 74 4.28 -5.19 -6.18
CA TYR A 74 3.55 -6.24 -5.48
C TYR A 74 2.82 -7.12 -6.50
N PHE A 75 3.37 -8.31 -6.74
CA PHE A 75 2.72 -9.36 -7.52
C PHE A 75 2.02 -10.30 -6.54
N LYS A 76 0.69 -10.31 -6.56
CA LYS A 76 -0.08 -11.28 -5.78
C LYS A 76 -0.76 -12.28 -6.68
N MET A 77 -0.67 -13.54 -6.28
CA MET A 77 -1.28 -14.68 -6.95
C MET A 77 -2.11 -15.43 -5.91
N VAL A 78 -3.30 -15.84 -6.30
CA VAL A 78 -4.26 -16.50 -5.42
C VAL A 78 -5.00 -17.58 -6.21
N LYS A 79 -5.31 -18.72 -5.57
CA LYS A 79 -6.08 -19.80 -6.16
C LYS A 79 -7.22 -20.23 -5.24
N LEU A 80 -8.27 -20.82 -5.82
CA LEU A 80 -9.38 -21.37 -5.07
C LEU A 80 -8.97 -22.72 -4.48
N ASP A 81 -9.27 -22.90 -3.19
CA ASP A 81 -9.08 -24.11 -2.38
C ASP A 81 -7.71 -24.80 -2.37
N ASN A 82 -7.41 -25.35 -1.20
CA ASN A 82 -6.14 -25.92 -0.84
C ASN A 82 -6.40 -27.34 -0.35
N THR A 83 -5.78 -28.34 -0.96
CA THR A 83 -5.79 -29.69 -0.39
C THR A 83 -4.81 -29.74 0.79
N LYS A 84 -4.88 -30.78 1.63
CA LYS A 84 -3.83 -31.02 2.63
C LYS A 84 -2.43 -31.07 2.00
N ASP A 85 -2.36 -31.48 0.74
CA ASP A 85 -1.12 -31.64 -0.02
C ASP A 85 -0.67 -30.34 -0.73
N ASP A 86 -1.51 -29.30 -0.78
CA ASP A 86 -1.18 -27.99 -1.36
C ASP A 86 -1.83 -26.84 -0.55
N PRO A 87 -1.30 -26.52 0.65
CA PRO A 87 -1.94 -25.67 1.66
C PRO A 87 -1.84 -24.16 1.40
N ILE A 88 -1.19 -23.73 0.30
CA ILE A 88 -0.93 -22.32 0.01
C ILE A 88 -2.02 -21.75 -0.91
N GLN A 89 -2.83 -20.84 -0.37
CA GLN A 89 -3.93 -20.20 -1.11
C GLN A 89 -3.46 -18.98 -1.91
N SER A 90 -2.45 -18.29 -1.37
CA SER A 90 -2.09 -16.93 -1.75
C SER A 90 -0.60 -16.75 -1.54
N ILE A 91 0.07 -16.16 -2.54
CA ILE A 91 1.49 -15.81 -2.52
C ILE A 91 1.63 -14.37 -2.99
N ALA A 92 2.53 -13.61 -2.36
CA ALA A 92 2.98 -12.33 -2.86
C ALA A 92 4.49 -12.36 -3.12
N ILE A 93 4.91 -11.86 -4.28
CA ILE A 93 6.31 -11.66 -4.67
C ILE A 93 6.53 -10.17 -4.85
N ILE A 94 7.48 -9.61 -4.10
CA ILE A 94 7.71 -8.17 -4.04
C ILE A 94 9.18 -7.86 -4.36
N PRO A 95 9.59 -7.80 -5.64
CA PRO A 95 10.87 -7.22 -5.99
C PRO A 95 10.87 -5.72 -5.71
N GLY A 96 12.02 -5.17 -5.39
CA GLY A 96 12.14 -3.73 -5.17
C GLY A 96 13.56 -3.26 -4.96
N ILE A 97 13.68 -1.97 -4.68
CA ILE A 97 14.92 -1.29 -4.38
C ILE A 97 14.69 -0.21 -3.34
N TYR A 98 15.63 -0.09 -2.41
CA TYR A 98 15.63 0.90 -1.36
C TYR A 98 16.94 1.70 -1.37
N ARG A 99 16.81 3.03 -1.41
CA ARG A 99 17.89 4.00 -1.33
C ARG A 99 17.64 4.95 -0.16
N PRO A 100 18.25 4.72 0.99
CA PRO A 100 18.03 5.57 2.16
C PRO A 100 18.63 6.97 1.98
N SER A 101 18.40 7.83 2.99
CA SER A 101 19.18 9.06 3.21
C SER A 101 20.69 8.76 3.21
N PRO A 102 21.56 9.71 2.80
CA PRO A 102 23.01 9.56 2.87
C PRO A 102 23.54 9.10 4.24
N ASP A 103 22.85 9.43 5.33
CA ASP A 103 23.24 9.06 6.70
C ASP A 103 23.10 7.55 6.99
N ASN A 104 22.30 6.83 6.20
CA ASN A 104 22.04 5.40 6.39
C ASN A 104 22.46 4.59 5.15
N LYS A 105 23.54 4.99 4.46
CA LYS A 105 23.89 4.41 3.15
C LYS A 105 24.12 2.89 3.17
N ASP A 106 24.51 2.32 4.31
CA ASP A 106 24.66 0.86 4.51
C ASP A 106 23.34 0.09 4.41
N GLU A 107 22.21 0.78 4.54
CA GLU A 107 20.88 0.22 4.32
C GLU A 107 20.46 0.24 2.85
N GLU A 108 21.30 0.72 1.93
CA GLU A 108 21.00 0.69 0.50
C GLU A 108 21.08 -0.74 -0.07
N HIS A 109 20.01 -1.20 -0.71
CA HIS A 109 19.98 -2.53 -1.36
C HIS A 109 18.81 -2.66 -2.33
N ALA A 110 18.94 -3.61 -3.26
CA ALA A 110 17.78 -4.20 -3.93
C ALA A 110 17.26 -5.38 -3.11
N PHE A 111 15.99 -5.73 -3.27
CA PHE A 111 15.38 -6.80 -2.50
C PHE A 111 14.34 -7.59 -3.28
N VAL A 112 14.05 -8.79 -2.79
CA VAL A 112 12.86 -9.56 -3.13
C VAL A 112 12.23 -10.07 -1.85
N ILE A 113 10.99 -9.66 -1.59
CA ILE A 113 10.16 -10.22 -0.51
C ILE A 113 9.30 -11.32 -1.12
N VAL A 114 9.14 -12.42 -0.40
CA VAL A 114 8.25 -13.51 -0.78
C VAL A 114 7.38 -13.81 0.44
N VAL A 115 6.05 -13.80 0.28
CA VAL A 115 5.08 -13.97 1.38
C VAL A 115 4.12 -15.11 1.01
N GLY A 116 3.73 -15.93 1.98
CA GLY A 116 2.95 -17.15 1.71
C GLY A 116 3.85 -18.29 1.21
N ILE A 117 5.09 -18.36 1.68
CA ILE A 117 6.06 -19.38 1.26
C ILE A 117 5.72 -20.72 1.92
N PRO A 118 5.77 -21.83 1.17
CA PRO A 118 5.81 -23.15 1.77
C PRO A 118 7.21 -23.38 2.36
N GLY A 119 7.35 -23.42 3.68
CA GLY A 119 8.66 -23.56 4.31
C GLY A 119 8.67 -23.22 5.79
N PRO A 120 9.87 -23.02 6.38
CA PRO A 120 10.02 -22.79 7.80
C PRO A 120 9.53 -21.41 8.26
N GLU A 121 9.49 -20.44 7.36
CA GLU A 121 9.05 -19.07 7.64
C GLU A 121 7.96 -18.66 6.64
N PRO A 122 6.89 -17.97 7.10
CA PRO A 122 5.76 -17.59 6.25
C PRO A 122 6.10 -16.44 5.27
N ALA A 123 7.21 -15.73 5.51
CA ALA A 123 7.80 -14.77 4.59
C ALA A 123 9.32 -14.88 4.59
N ALA A 124 9.93 -14.48 3.47
CA ALA A 124 11.36 -14.38 3.31
C ALA A 124 11.74 -13.04 2.67
N TYR A 125 12.87 -12.49 3.12
CA TYR A 125 13.44 -11.26 2.59
C TYR A 125 14.82 -11.56 2.05
N PHE A 126 15.07 -11.28 0.77
CA PHE A 126 16.37 -11.48 0.15
C PHE A 126 16.99 -10.13 -0.21
N ARG A 127 18.18 -9.85 0.31
CA ARG A 127 18.93 -8.61 0.04
C ARG A 127 19.96 -8.81 -1.06
N PHE A 128 20.03 -7.86 -1.98
CA PHE A 128 20.99 -7.82 -3.06
C PHE A 128 21.70 -6.46 -3.08
N PRO A 129 23.00 -6.40 -3.41
CA PRO A 129 23.65 -5.16 -3.77
C PRO A 129 22.86 -4.44 -4.86
N VAL A 130 22.86 -3.11 -4.82
CA VAL A 130 22.17 -2.30 -5.84
C VAL A 130 22.65 -2.61 -7.25
N ASP A 131 23.92 -2.95 -7.43
CA ASP A 131 24.51 -3.26 -8.73
C ASP A 131 23.90 -4.53 -9.37
N ASP A 132 23.27 -5.39 -8.57
CA ASP A 132 22.53 -6.57 -9.05
C ASP A 132 21.13 -6.19 -9.57
N PHE A 133 20.66 -4.95 -9.38
CA PHE A 133 19.38 -4.45 -9.91
C PHE A 133 19.57 -3.81 -11.28
N THR A 134 18.79 -4.25 -12.27
CA THR A 134 18.81 -3.68 -13.61
C THR A 134 17.40 -3.46 -14.16
N ASP A 135 17.14 -2.24 -14.65
CA ASP A 135 15.99 -1.95 -15.52
C ASP A 135 16.30 -2.37 -16.96
N LEU A 136 15.56 -3.38 -17.45
CA LEU A 136 15.79 -4.01 -18.75
C LEU A 136 14.93 -3.43 -19.88
N ARG A 137 14.09 -2.42 -19.63
CA ARG A 137 13.12 -1.92 -20.63
C ARG A 137 13.73 -1.49 -21.97
N ASP A 138 14.94 -0.94 -21.93
CA ASP A 138 15.64 -0.40 -23.10
C ASP A 138 16.55 -1.45 -23.75
N LYS A 139 16.79 -2.58 -23.08
CA LYS A 139 17.71 -3.65 -23.52
C LYS A 139 17.00 -4.75 -24.30
N ASN A 140 15.68 -4.86 -24.20
CA ASN A 140 14.92 -5.86 -24.97
C ASN A 140 14.71 -5.35 -26.41
N THR A 141 15.25 -6.08 -27.40
CA THR A 141 15.12 -5.74 -28.82
C THR A 141 13.76 -6.15 -29.41
N GLN A 142 13.05 -7.09 -28.80
CA GLN A 142 11.74 -7.58 -29.29
C GLN A 142 10.57 -6.75 -28.74
N GLU A 143 10.65 -6.31 -27.48
CA GLU A 143 9.59 -5.55 -26.80
C GLU A 143 10.17 -4.30 -26.12
N LYS A 144 10.79 -3.44 -26.93
CA LYS A 144 11.40 -2.21 -26.43
C LYS A 144 10.37 -1.36 -25.68
N GLY A 145 10.66 -1.06 -24.41
CA GLY A 145 9.79 -0.28 -23.53
C GLY A 145 8.86 -1.09 -22.64
N ALA A 146 8.78 -2.42 -22.79
CA ALA A 146 8.01 -3.27 -21.87
C ALA A 146 8.64 -3.27 -20.47
N PHE A 147 7.79 -3.35 -19.43
CA PHE A 147 8.28 -3.46 -18.06
C PHE A 147 9.01 -4.79 -17.87
N ARG A 148 10.30 -4.69 -17.51
CA ARG A 148 11.14 -5.83 -17.15
C ARG A 148 12.28 -5.34 -16.25
N ILE A 149 12.44 -5.96 -15.10
CA ILE A 149 13.56 -5.73 -14.19
C ILE A 149 14.25 -7.05 -13.87
N GLN A 150 15.51 -6.95 -13.49
CA GLN A 150 16.33 -8.07 -13.03
C GLN A 150 16.91 -7.73 -11.65
N ILE A 151 16.88 -8.69 -10.74
CA ILE A 151 17.56 -8.62 -9.43
C ILE A 151 18.36 -9.91 -9.27
N GLY A 152 19.68 -9.81 -9.36
CA GLY A 152 20.57 -10.97 -9.44
C GLY A 152 20.20 -11.86 -10.62
N ASN A 153 19.87 -13.13 -10.36
CA ASN A 153 19.44 -14.09 -11.38
C ASN A 153 17.91 -14.18 -11.54
N SER A 154 17.15 -13.33 -10.85
CA SER A 154 15.69 -13.31 -10.93
C SER A 154 15.21 -12.26 -11.93
N ILE A 155 14.13 -12.58 -12.65
CA ILE A 155 13.50 -11.71 -13.65
C ILE A 155 12.06 -11.45 -13.26
N PHE A 156 11.64 -10.19 -13.36
CA PHE A 156 10.27 -9.76 -13.09
C PHE A 156 9.78 -8.94 -14.28
N SER A 157 8.62 -9.30 -14.80
CA SER A 157 8.03 -8.65 -15.95
C SER A 157 6.51 -8.63 -15.83
N HIS A 158 5.86 -8.01 -16.80
CA HIS A 158 4.41 -7.99 -16.84
C HIS A 158 3.79 -9.35 -17.18
N GLU A 159 4.50 -10.33 -17.73
CA GLU A 159 3.92 -11.65 -18.09
C GLU A 159 4.52 -12.82 -17.32
N GLU A 160 5.67 -12.63 -16.69
CA GLU A 160 6.45 -13.71 -16.14
C GLU A 160 7.31 -13.26 -14.96
N LEU A 161 7.38 -14.13 -13.94
CA LEU A 161 8.34 -14.06 -12.86
C LEU A 161 9.21 -15.32 -12.88
N ILE A 162 10.53 -15.14 -12.91
CA ILE A 162 11.51 -16.21 -12.74
C ILE A 162 12.30 -15.89 -11.48
N LEU A 163 12.19 -16.74 -10.45
CA LEU A 163 12.83 -16.54 -9.17
C LEU A 163 14.00 -17.51 -9.02
N ASN A 164 15.16 -16.93 -8.71
CA ASN A 164 16.37 -17.62 -8.32
C ASN A 164 16.97 -16.84 -7.14
N LEU A 165 16.45 -17.12 -5.94
CA LEU A 165 16.78 -16.42 -4.70
C LEU A 165 17.66 -17.35 -3.84
N PRO A 166 18.99 -17.19 -3.87
CA PRO A 166 19.89 -18.11 -3.20
C PRO A 166 19.95 -17.87 -1.68
N ALA A 167 20.19 -18.93 -0.92
CA ALA A 167 20.20 -18.89 0.56
C ALA A 167 21.17 -17.86 1.16
N HIS A 168 22.33 -17.59 0.52
CA HIS A 168 23.29 -16.60 1.02
C HIS A 168 22.81 -15.14 0.92
N ARG A 169 21.70 -14.88 0.20
CA ARG A 169 21.05 -13.55 0.14
C ARG A 169 19.88 -13.44 1.11
N PHE A 170 19.48 -14.54 1.75
CA PHE A 170 18.40 -14.55 2.73
C PHE A 170 18.80 -13.72 3.95
N ASP A 171 17.98 -12.72 4.26
CA ASP A 171 18.18 -11.80 5.37
C ASP A 171 17.01 -11.95 6.36
N ARG A 172 17.25 -12.78 7.38
CA ARG A 172 16.27 -13.13 8.40
C ARG A 172 15.96 -11.94 9.31
N VAL A 173 14.69 -11.80 9.70
CA VAL A 173 14.32 -10.89 10.78
C VAL A 173 14.70 -11.53 12.12
N PRO A 174 15.51 -10.87 12.97
CA PRO A 174 15.91 -11.43 14.26
C PRO A 174 14.72 -11.74 15.16
N ALA A 175 14.81 -12.79 15.98
CA ALA A 175 13.72 -13.21 16.87
C ALA A 175 13.23 -12.09 17.79
N ARG A 176 14.16 -11.25 18.26
CA ARG A 176 13.85 -10.06 19.07
C ARG A 176 13.00 -9.03 18.32
N GLU A 177 13.30 -8.76 17.05
CA GLU A 177 12.52 -7.79 16.25
C GLU A 177 11.11 -8.34 15.96
N LEU A 178 11.00 -9.65 15.72
CA LEU A 178 9.71 -10.33 15.58
C LEU A 178 8.88 -10.26 16.87
N ASP A 179 9.49 -10.48 18.03
CA ASP A 179 8.78 -10.37 19.32
C ASP A 179 8.29 -8.93 19.58
N GLU A 180 9.11 -7.92 19.28
CA GLU A 180 8.71 -6.51 19.35
C GLU A 180 7.53 -6.19 18.42
N PHE A 181 7.53 -6.76 17.20
CA PHE A 181 6.42 -6.67 16.26
C PHE A 181 5.13 -7.30 16.81
N TYR A 182 5.19 -8.54 17.31
CA TYR A 182 4.00 -9.22 17.86
C TYR A 182 3.46 -8.56 19.12
N LEU A 183 4.32 -7.99 19.96
CA LEU A 183 3.92 -7.16 21.09
C LEU A 183 3.16 -5.90 20.65
N LYS A 184 3.60 -5.24 19.57
CA LYS A 184 2.91 -4.08 18.98
C LYS A 184 1.53 -4.48 18.44
N ALA A 185 1.44 -5.56 17.66
CA ALA A 185 0.17 -6.08 17.13
C ALA A 185 -0.81 -6.45 18.26
N SER A 186 -0.32 -7.12 19.31
CA SER A 186 -1.11 -7.47 20.50
C SER A 186 -1.70 -6.24 21.21
N ARG A 187 -0.94 -5.13 21.29
CA ARG A 187 -1.44 -3.87 21.84
C ARG A 187 -2.52 -3.24 20.96
N GLN A 188 -2.41 -3.34 19.64
CA GLN A 188 -3.43 -2.84 18.72
C GLN A 188 -4.75 -3.59 18.89
N TYR A 189 -4.73 -4.93 18.98
CA TYR A 189 -5.94 -5.72 19.25
C TYR A 189 -6.62 -5.30 20.56
N LYS A 190 -5.82 -5.07 21.62
CA LYS A 190 -6.33 -4.59 22.91
C LYS A 190 -6.97 -3.21 22.82
N THR A 191 -6.35 -2.27 22.11
CA THR A 191 -6.89 -0.92 21.89
C THR A 191 -8.21 -0.99 21.13
N GLN A 192 -8.26 -1.80 20.07
CA GLN A 192 -9.45 -2.01 19.28
C GLN A 192 -10.59 -2.60 20.13
N LEU A 193 -10.32 -3.71 20.82
CA LEU A 193 -11.33 -4.35 21.67
C LEU A 193 -11.96 -3.37 22.67
N ARG A 194 -11.13 -2.60 23.39
CA ARG A 194 -11.60 -1.59 24.36
C ARG A 194 -12.52 -0.54 23.73
N LYS A 195 -12.25 -0.16 22.49
CA LYS A 195 -13.07 0.79 21.73
C LYS A 195 -14.43 0.17 21.35
N ASN A 196 -14.43 -1.11 20.99
CA ASN A 196 -15.62 -1.85 20.58
C ASN A 196 -16.55 -2.22 21.75
N THR A 197 -16.00 -2.45 22.95
CA THR A 197 -16.75 -2.87 24.14
C THR A 197 -16.37 -2.04 25.38
N PRO A 198 -16.66 -0.73 25.41
CA PRO A 198 -16.20 0.18 26.46
C PRO A 198 -16.78 -0.11 27.86
N ASN A 199 -17.88 -0.85 27.94
CA ASN A 199 -18.57 -1.20 29.19
C ASN A 199 -18.36 -2.66 29.63
N ASP A 200 -17.56 -3.45 28.90
CA ASP A 200 -17.30 -4.83 29.24
C ASP A 200 -16.10 -4.92 30.20
N SER A 201 -16.34 -5.46 31.40
CA SER A 201 -15.37 -5.58 32.49
C SER A 201 -14.74 -6.97 32.59
N THR A 202 -14.92 -7.85 31.59
CA THR A 202 -14.34 -9.19 31.66
C THR A 202 -12.80 -9.17 31.67
N GLU A 203 -12.21 -9.99 32.55
CA GLU A 203 -10.76 -10.02 32.85
C GLU A 203 -9.90 -10.30 31.60
N GLN A 204 -10.43 -11.07 30.65
CA GLN A 204 -9.80 -11.36 29.36
C GLN A 204 -9.59 -10.10 28.49
N LEU A 205 -10.47 -9.09 28.55
CA LEU A 205 -10.30 -7.83 27.79
C LEU A 205 -9.07 -7.03 28.22
N HIS A 206 -8.64 -7.21 29.45
CA HIS A 206 -7.58 -6.40 30.04
C HIS A 206 -6.21 -7.06 29.97
N ASN A 207 -6.14 -8.34 29.63
CA ASN A 207 -4.88 -9.08 29.65
C ASN A 207 -4.10 -8.94 28.34
N GLN A 208 -2.99 -8.20 28.37
CA GLN A 208 -2.08 -8.12 27.22
C GLN A 208 -1.45 -9.48 26.89
N ASP A 209 -1.33 -10.35 27.91
CA ASP A 209 -0.73 -11.67 27.78
C ASP A 209 -1.65 -12.60 26.97
N TYR A 210 -2.96 -12.35 26.95
CA TYR A 210 -3.89 -13.11 26.09
C TYR A 210 -3.53 -12.95 24.61
N PHE A 211 -3.55 -11.71 24.10
CA PHE A 211 -3.26 -11.46 22.68
C PHE A 211 -1.82 -11.82 22.32
N ARG A 212 -0.86 -11.57 23.21
CA ARG A 212 0.52 -11.99 22.96
C ARG A 212 0.64 -13.51 22.89
N GLY A 213 -0.13 -14.24 23.70
CA GLY A 213 -0.17 -15.71 23.70
C GLY A 213 -0.72 -16.33 22.42
N LEU A 214 -1.36 -15.55 21.54
CA LEU A 214 -1.82 -16.01 20.21
C LEU A 214 -0.68 -16.06 19.17
N PHE A 215 0.40 -15.31 19.40
CA PHE A 215 1.58 -15.29 18.53
C PHE A 215 2.66 -16.28 19.01
N PRO A 216 3.61 -16.69 18.15
CA PRO A 216 4.69 -17.59 18.54
C PRO A 216 5.43 -17.13 19.81
N SER A 217 5.77 -18.05 20.70
CA SER A 217 6.53 -17.74 21.92
C SER A 217 7.96 -17.28 21.59
N ALA A 218 8.62 -16.61 22.54
CA ALA A 218 10.04 -16.23 22.37
C ALA A 218 10.93 -17.44 22.07
N ASP A 219 10.66 -18.60 22.70
CA ASP A 219 11.38 -19.85 22.45
C ASP A 219 11.15 -20.35 21.00
N ALA A 220 9.91 -20.34 20.52
CA ALA A 220 9.60 -20.74 19.14
C ALA A 220 10.23 -19.80 18.10
N LEU A 221 10.33 -18.50 18.40
CA LEU A 221 11.05 -17.54 17.57
C LEU A 221 12.56 -17.81 17.58
N GLY A 222 13.13 -18.14 18.73
CA GLY A 222 14.54 -18.56 18.85
C GLY A 222 14.85 -19.86 18.11
N GLU A 223 13.96 -20.84 18.16
CA GLU A 223 14.07 -22.08 17.38
C GLU A 223 14.01 -21.82 15.88
N THR A 224 13.12 -20.93 15.44
CA THR A 224 13.02 -20.50 14.03
C THR A 224 14.30 -19.79 13.61
N GLU A 225 14.79 -18.85 14.42
CA GLU A 225 16.04 -18.11 14.18
C GLU A 225 17.27 -19.02 14.11
N ALA A 226 17.30 -20.11 14.88
CA ALA A 226 18.38 -21.10 14.85
C ALA A 226 18.42 -21.94 13.56
N GLN A 227 17.35 -21.95 12.75
CA GLN A 227 17.35 -22.67 11.47
C GLN A 227 18.32 -22.04 10.47
N GLY A 228 18.89 -22.82 9.55
CA GLY A 228 19.71 -22.25 8.48
C GLY A 228 18.91 -21.41 7.48
N PRO A 229 19.59 -20.54 6.69
CA PRO A 229 18.96 -19.86 5.56
C PRO A 229 18.50 -20.87 4.50
N PHE A 230 17.54 -20.47 3.66
CA PHE A 230 17.03 -21.30 2.58
C PHE A 230 16.93 -20.50 1.29
N ALA A 231 17.00 -21.22 0.16
CA ALA A 231 16.81 -20.66 -1.16
C ALA A 231 15.33 -20.75 -1.57
N VAL A 232 14.90 -19.85 -2.46
CA VAL A 232 13.55 -19.85 -3.03
C VAL A 232 13.66 -19.76 -4.55
N HIS A 233 13.17 -20.79 -5.23
CA HIS A 233 13.09 -20.83 -6.69
C HIS A 233 11.64 -20.85 -7.12
N GLY A 234 11.33 -20.24 -8.26
CA GLY A 234 9.96 -20.19 -8.73
C GLY A 234 9.83 -19.76 -10.17
N HIS A 235 8.70 -20.11 -10.77
CA HIS A 235 8.35 -19.71 -12.12
C HIS A 235 6.85 -19.48 -12.21
N PHE A 236 6.48 -18.26 -12.57
CA PHE A 236 5.09 -17.84 -12.75
C PHE A 236 4.91 -17.25 -14.13
N GLN A 237 3.85 -17.65 -14.83
CA GLN A 237 3.48 -17.15 -16.15
C GLN A 237 2.01 -16.72 -16.16
N PHE A 238 1.77 -15.48 -16.56
CA PHE A 238 0.48 -14.83 -16.62
C PHE A 238 0.35 -14.01 -17.91
N PRO A 239 -0.20 -14.61 -18.98
CA PRO A 239 -0.18 -14.02 -20.32
C PRO A 239 -0.81 -12.63 -20.37
N ALA A 240 -0.21 -11.69 -21.12
CA ALA A 240 -0.74 -10.34 -21.30
C ALA A 240 -2.18 -10.34 -21.85
N SER A 241 -2.56 -11.34 -22.64
CA SER A 241 -3.91 -11.49 -23.19
C SER A 241 -5.01 -11.64 -22.12
N THR A 242 -4.65 -12.02 -20.90
CA THR A 242 -5.59 -12.20 -19.78
C THR A 242 -5.61 -11.03 -18.80
N GLN A 243 -4.70 -10.07 -18.98
CA GLN A 243 -4.54 -8.95 -18.07
C GLN A 243 -5.64 -7.91 -18.28
N ILE A 244 -6.21 -7.46 -17.17
CA ILE A 244 -7.14 -6.35 -17.11
C ILE A 244 -6.39 -5.13 -16.57
N PRO A 245 -5.88 -4.24 -17.42
CA PRO A 245 -5.16 -3.06 -16.96
C PRO A 245 -6.12 -2.05 -16.32
N LEU A 246 -5.59 -1.23 -15.42
CA LEU A 246 -6.33 -0.08 -14.93
C LEU A 246 -6.56 0.93 -16.08
N PRO A 247 -7.81 1.34 -16.37
CA PRO A 247 -8.09 2.36 -17.37
C PRO A 247 -7.42 3.70 -17.01
N THR A 248 -6.64 4.24 -17.95
CA THR A 248 -5.95 5.53 -17.77
C THR A 248 -6.55 6.63 -18.64
N SER A 249 -6.43 7.88 -18.20
CA SER A 249 -6.79 9.07 -18.96
C SER A 249 -5.92 10.25 -18.54
N ARG A 250 -6.00 11.38 -19.24
CA ARG A 250 -5.24 12.58 -18.87
C ARG A 250 -5.58 13.16 -17.49
N TRP A 251 -6.71 12.81 -16.90
CA TRP A 251 -7.08 13.23 -15.54
C TRP A 251 -6.89 12.11 -14.51
N ARG A 252 -6.61 10.89 -14.98
CA ARG A 252 -6.38 9.69 -14.19
C ARG A 252 -5.30 8.83 -14.85
N PRO A 253 -4.04 9.28 -14.85
CA PRO A 253 -2.95 8.55 -15.50
C PRO A 253 -2.59 7.26 -14.76
N SER A 254 -2.90 7.17 -13.46
CA SER A 254 -2.79 5.97 -12.63
C SER A 254 -3.95 5.93 -11.62
N ILE A 255 -3.90 4.97 -10.68
CA ILE A 255 -4.87 4.86 -9.58
C ILE A 255 -4.95 6.12 -8.73
N MET A 256 -3.87 6.91 -8.67
CA MET A 256 -3.79 8.19 -7.94
C MET A 256 -4.68 9.28 -8.56
N GLY A 257 -5.24 9.08 -9.76
CA GLY A 257 -6.07 10.11 -10.37
C GLY A 257 -5.26 11.39 -10.64
N PHE A 258 -5.84 12.56 -10.38
CA PHE A 258 -5.12 13.83 -10.54
C PHE A 258 -4.03 14.04 -9.48
N THR A 259 -4.01 13.27 -8.38
CA THR A 259 -2.98 13.45 -7.36
C THR A 259 -1.62 12.92 -7.81
N ALA A 260 -1.57 12.11 -8.89
CA ALA A 260 -0.35 11.68 -9.57
C ALA A 260 0.53 12.86 -10.06
N TYR A 261 -0.05 14.05 -10.22
CA TYR A 261 0.66 15.26 -10.64
C TYR A 261 1.25 16.06 -9.46
N LEU A 262 0.95 15.69 -8.20
CA LEU A 262 1.37 16.44 -7.03
C LEU A 262 2.81 16.06 -6.62
N PRO A 263 3.73 17.03 -6.47
CA PRO A 263 5.16 16.75 -6.24
C PRO A 263 5.53 16.48 -4.77
N PHE A 264 4.57 16.49 -3.84
CA PHE A 264 4.83 16.48 -2.40
C PHE A 264 4.29 15.23 -1.67
N LEU A 265 3.73 14.27 -2.40
CA LEU A 265 3.32 12.99 -1.83
C LEU A 265 4.55 12.14 -1.52
N GLU A 266 4.57 11.55 -0.32
CA GLU A 266 5.67 10.67 0.11
C GLU A 266 5.67 9.32 -0.60
N CYS A 267 4.49 8.84 -1.00
CA CYS A 267 4.29 7.60 -1.74
C CYS A 267 3.36 7.84 -2.94
N ASN A 268 3.70 7.23 -4.07
CA ASN A 268 2.85 7.14 -5.25
C ASN A 268 2.46 5.68 -5.46
N HIS A 269 1.23 5.48 -5.91
CA HIS A 269 0.64 4.17 -6.14
C HIS A 269 0.38 3.95 -7.64
N GLY A 270 0.54 2.72 -8.10
CA GLY A 270 0.24 2.30 -9.46
C GLY A 270 -0.40 0.92 -9.47
N VAL A 271 -1.42 0.71 -10.30
CA VAL A 271 -2.00 -0.63 -10.54
C VAL A 271 -1.79 -0.96 -12.00
N ALA A 272 -1.07 -2.05 -12.27
CA ALA A 272 -0.77 -2.50 -13.62
C ALA A 272 -1.78 -3.54 -14.12
N SER A 273 -2.19 -4.45 -13.24
CA SER A 273 -3.16 -5.48 -13.57
C SER A 273 -4.14 -5.65 -12.42
N LEU A 274 -5.42 -5.35 -12.69
CA LEU A 274 -6.53 -5.61 -11.77
C LEU A 274 -6.79 -7.10 -11.63
N HIS A 275 -6.61 -7.84 -12.72
CA HIS A 275 -6.83 -9.28 -12.77
C HIS A 275 -6.04 -9.88 -13.93
N HIS A 276 -5.54 -11.10 -13.76
CA HIS A 276 -5.01 -11.96 -14.81
C HIS A 276 -5.03 -13.42 -14.37
N THR A 277 -4.91 -14.36 -15.31
CA THR A 277 -4.85 -15.79 -14.99
C THR A 277 -3.42 -16.26 -14.85
N ILE A 278 -3.17 -17.18 -13.92
CA ILE A 278 -1.88 -17.85 -13.75
C ILE A 278 -1.91 -19.16 -14.55
N THR A 279 -1.19 -19.20 -15.67
CA THR A 279 -1.09 -20.40 -16.53
C THR A 279 -0.08 -21.42 -16.01
N LYS A 280 0.96 -20.92 -15.35
CA LYS A 280 1.96 -21.71 -14.64
C LYS A 280 2.35 -20.95 -13.40
N GLY A 281 2.42 -21.60 -12.25
CA GLY A 281 2.84 -21.00 -11.01
C GLY A 281 3.41 -22.08 -10.11
N ARG A 282 4.73 -22.04 -9.89
CA ARG A 282 5.41 -22.96 -8.98
C ARG A 282 6.41 -22.19 -8.12
N LEU A 283 6.41 -22.47 -6.83
CA LEU A 283 7.39 -21.96 -5.86
C LEU A 283 7.94 -23.11 -5.04
N VAL A 284 9.25 -23.14 -4.82
CA VAL A 284 9.91 -24.17 -4.01
C VAL A 284 10.92 -23.50 -3.08
N ALA A 285 10.83 -23.83 -1.79
CA ALA A 285 11.85 -23.51 -0.80
C ALA A 285 12.83 -24.69 -0.65
N LEU A 286 14.13 -24.40 -0.68
CA LEU A 286 15.19 -25.40 -0.71
C LEU A 286 16.25 -25.14 0.37
N ARG A 287 16.67 -26.20 1.07
CA ARG A 287 17.88 -26.19 1.88
C ARG A 287 19.04 -26.77 1.08
N ASP A 288 20.21 -26.13 1.16
CA ASP A 288 21.43 -26.52 0.45
C ASP A 288 21.23 -26.78 -1.06
N ASN A 289 20.29 -26.06 -1.67
CA ASN A 289 19.85 -26.17 -3.08
C ASN A 289 19.39 -27.58 -3.50
N LYS A 290 19.04 -28.47 -2.55
CA LYS A 290 18.68 -29.86 -2.84
C LYS A 290 17.45 -30.30 -2.07
N ASP A 291 17.41 -30.06 -0.77
CA ASP A 291 16.36 -30.59 0.09
C ASP A 291 15.13 -29.69 0.03
N VAL A 292 14.00 -30.23 -0.45
CA VAL A 292 12.74 -29.48 -0.53
C VAL A 292 12.18 -29.29 0.87
N LEU A 293 12.14 -28.03 1.31
CA LEU A 293 11.51 -27.63 2.57
C LEU A 293 10.00 -27.40 2.41
N GLY A 294 9.57 -27.05 1.19
CA GLY A 294 8.17 -26.84 0.86
C GLY A 294 8.00 -26.45 -0.61
N GLU A 295 6.82 -26.74 -1.15
CA GLU A 295 6.43 -26.42 -2.51
C GLU A 295 4.98 -25.92 -2.55
N ALA A 296 4.69 -25.02 -3.49
CA ALA A 296 3.35 -24.51 -3.75
C ALA A 296 3.14 -24.39 -5.26
N THR A 297 1.93 -24.71 -5.70
CA THR A 297 1.50 -24.52 -7.10
C THR A 297 0.33 -23.54 -7.17
N LEU A 298 0.28 -22.70 -8.19
CA LEU A 298 -0.83 -21.75 -8.43
C LEU A 298 -1.35 -21.83 -9.87
N ASP A 299 -1.17 -22.97 -10.52
CA ASP A 299 -1.72 -23.23 -11.85
C ASP A 299 -3.25 -23.08 -11.83
N GLY A 300 -3.80 -22.31 -12.78
CA GLY A 300 -5.23 -22.00 -12.83
C GLY A 300 -5.69 -20.96 -11.81
N GLY A 301 -4.79 -20.43 -10.98
CA GLY A 301 -5.05 -19.29 -10.12
C GLY A 301 -5.22 -17.98 -10.89
N VAL A 302 -5.36 -16.89 -10.13
CA VAL A 302 -5.49 -15.53 -10.65
C VAL A 302 -4.53 -14.60 -9.93
N GLY A 303 -4.26 -13.43 -10.50
CA GLY A 303 -3.35 -12.48 -9.87
C GLY A 303 -3.68 -11.02 -10.07
N TYR A 304 -2.94 -10.19 -9.33
CA TYR A 304 -3.02 -8.74 -9.25
C TYR A 304 -1.60 -8.16 -9.19
N VAL A 305 -1.39 -7.03 -9.88
CA VAL A 305 -0.09 -6.35 -9.89
C VAL A 305 -0.26 -4.88 -9.58
N GLU A 306 0.41 -4.44 -8.52
CA GLU A 306 0.57 -3.03 -8.18
C GLU A 306 2.02 -2.66 -7.92
N LYS A 307 2.27 -1.37 -7.74
CA LYS A 307 3.60 -0.83 -7.50
C LYS A 307 3.52 0.44 -6.68
N ASP A 308 4.41 0.55 -5.70
CA ASP A 308 4.61 1.73 -4.88
C ASP A 308 6.00 2.28 -5.06
N TRP A 309 6.10 3.62 -5.04
CA TRP A 309 7.38 4.31 -5.10
C TRP A 309 7.30 5.70 -4.52
N GLY A 310 8.42 6.19 -4.00
CA GLY A 310 8.48 7.51 -3.42
C GLY A 310 9.59 7.58 -2.40
N ALA A 311 9.41 8.47 -1.42
CA ALA A 311 10.38 8.65 -0.35
C ALA A 311 10.12 7.83 0.89
N ASN A 312 8.85 7.58 1.19
CA ASN A 312 8.44 6.73 2.31
C ASN A 312 7.00 6.27 2.13
N PHE A 313 6.59 5.20 2.81
CA PHE A 313 5.16 4.92 2.99
C PHE A 313 4.54 5.92 3.98
N PRO A 314 3.21 6.14 3.92
CA PRO A 314 2.45 6.77 4.99
C PRO A 314 2.77 6.15 6.35
N SER A 315 2.66 6.91 7.45
CA SER A 315 2.93 6.36 8.79
C SER A 315 1.84 5.45 9.34
N ILE A 316 0.64 5.51 8.75
CA ILE A 316 -0.53 4.71 9.12
C ILE A 316 -1.27 4.36 7.83
N TRP A 317 -1.54 3.08 7.60
CA TRP A 317 -2.43 2.66 6.52
C TRP A 317 -3.12 1.33 6.83
N VAL A 318 -4.24 1.13 6.14
CA VAL A 318 -4.87 -0.16 5.93
C VAL A 318 -5.06 -0.36 4.44
N TRP A 319 -4.55 -1.47 3.92
CA TRP A 319 -4.70 -1.86 2.52
C TRP A 319 -5.35 -3.23 2.43
N ALA A 320 -6.23 -3.43 1.46
CA ALA A 320 -6.85 -4.71 1.20
C ALA A 320 -7.08 -4.95 -0.29
N GLN A 321 -6.98 -6.21 -0.70
CA GLN A 321 -7.07 -6.60 -2.11
C GLN A 321 -7.72 -7.97 -2.28
N ALA A 322 -8.63 -8.10 -3.25
CA ALA A 322 -9.38 -9.33 -3.52
C ALA A 322 -9.61 -9.58 -5.03
N ASN A 323 -9.54 -10.85 -5.46
CA ASN A 323 -9.81 -11.27 -6.85
C ASN A 323 -10.69 -12.50 -7.03
N LEU A 324 -10.79 -13.39 -6.04
CA LEU A 324 -11.52 -14.66 -6.15
C LEU A 324 -13.01 -14.50 -5.83
N PHE A 325 -13.66 -13.60 -6.55
CA PHE A 325 -15.10 -13.38 -6.44
C PHE A 325 -15.87 -14.55 -7.07
N GLY A 326 -16.82 -15.11 -6.33
CA GLY A 326 -17.56 -16.30 -6.74
C GLY A 326 -18.61 -16.03 -7.82
N SER A 327 -19.39 -14.96 -7.66
CA SER A 327 -20.52 -14.66 -8.55
C SER A 327 -20.08 -14.02 -9.87
N ALA A 328 -18.99 -13.27 -9.85
CA ALA A 328 -18.40 -12.65 -11.04
C ALA A 328 -16.87 -12.85 -11.10
N PRO A 329 -16.38 -14.05 -11.51
CA PRO A 329 -14.97 -14.32 -11.72
C PRO A 329 -14.32 -13.30 -12.66
N GLY A 330 -13.09 -12.88 -12.35
CA GLY A 330 -12.41 -11.79 -13.04
C GLY A 330 -12.56 -10.42 -12.36
N SER A 331 -13.46 -10.30 -11.38
CA SER A 331 -13.63 -9.07 -10.62
C SER A 331 -12.42 -8.80 -9.71
N SER A 332 -12.22 -7.54 -9.35
CA SER A 332 -11.10 -7.11 -8.51
C SER A 332 -11.52 -5.98 -7.58
N LEU A 333 -11.06 -6.03 -6.34
CA LEU A 333 -11.19 -4.96 -5.37
C LEU A 333 -9.79 -4.55 -4.88
N MET A 334 -9.58 -3.24 -4.76
CA MET A 334 -8.46 -2.66 -4.03
C MET A 334 -8.99 -1.52 -3.14
N ILE A 335 -8.59 -1.55 -1.87
CA ILE A 335 -8.86 -0.52 -0.87
C ILE A 335 -7.53 -0.14 -0.25
N SER A 336 -7.23 1.15 -0.21
CA SER A 336 -6.15 1.71 0.60
C SER A 336 -6.69 2.95 1.31
N VAL A 337 -6.53 2.97 2.63
CA VAL A 337 -6.88 4.11 3.49
C VAL A 337 -5.63 4.47 4.29
N ALA A 338 -5.12 5.68 4.12
CA ALA A 338 -3.82 6.07 4.66
C ALA A 338 -3.81 7.48 5.23
N SER A 339 -2.92 7.73 6.19
CA SER A 339 -2.64 9.06 6.71
C SER A 339 -1.74 9.85 5.74
N ILE A 340 -2.26 10.88 5.10
CA ILE A 340 -1.51 11.70 4.14
C ILE A 340 -1.15 13.06 4.75
N PRO A 341 0.13 13.48 4.74
CA PRO A 341 0.54 14.79 5.21
C PRO A 341 0.11 15.89 4.22
N ILE A 342 -0.62 16.91 4.69
CA ILE A 342 -1.25 17.94 3.85
C ILE A 342 -0.21 18.76 3.05
N LEU A 343 0.94 19.05 3.67
CA LEU A 343 2.01 19.87 3.09
C LEU A 343 3.34 19.10 3.00
N GLY A 344 3.24 17.76 2.99
CA GLY A 344 4.40 16.87 2.96
C GLY A 344 4.98 16.58 4.35
N PRO A 345 5.90 15.61 4.42
CA PRO A 345 6.36 15.03 5.67
C PRO A 345 7.27 15.99 6.46
N ASP A 346 8.18 16.71 5.80
CA ASP A 346 9.09 17.65 6.47
C ASP A 346 8.37 18.81 7.16
N PHE A 347 7.27 19.29 6.57
CA PHE A 347 6.46 20.34 7.19
C PHE A 347 5.69 19.80 8.41
N SER A 348 5.20 18.56 8.31
CA SER A 348 4.48 17.91 9.41
C SER A 348 5.38 17.71 10.62
N ASP A 349 6.64 17.29 10.41
CA ASP A 349 7.65 17.19 11.48
C ASP A 349 7.99 18.55 12.08
N TRP A 350 8.15 19.58 11.23
CA TRP A 350 8.43 20.92 11.71
C TRP A 350 7.32 21.44 12.62
N ILE A 351 6.05 21.21 12.25
CA ILE A 351 4.89 21.53 13.10
C ILE A 351 4.93 20.71 14.38
N GLN A 352 5.20 19.40 14.31
CA GLN A 352 5.28 18.56 15.49
C GLN A 352 6.37 19.02 16.47
N ALA A 353 7.51 19.49 15.97
CA ALA A 353 8.64 19.95 16.79
C ALA A 353 8.43 21.37 17.37
N ASN A 354 7.82 22.28 16.61
CA ASN A 354 7.76 23.71 16.97
C ASN A 354 6.38 24.13 17.48
N ILE A 355 5.30 23.45 17.07
CA ILE A 355 3.91 23.77 17.42
C ILE A 355 3.12 22.47 17.67
N PRO A 356 3.47 21.67 18.70
CA PRO A 356 2.98 20.30 18.84
C PRO A 356 1.44 20.16 18.90
N PHE A 357 0.75 21.15 19.46
CA PHE A 357 -0.71 21.14 19.56
C PHE A 357 -1.42 21.20 18.19
N LEU A 358 -0.72 21.60 17.12
CA LEU A 358 -1.24 21.57 15.74
C LEU A 358 -0.93 20.26 15.01
N SER A 359 -0.07 19.40 15.55
CA SER A 359 0.30 18.11 14.94
C SER A 359 -0.90 17.23 14.57
N PRO A 360 -2.01 17.17 15.35
CA PRO A 360 -3.17 16.41 14.94
C PRO A 360 -3.78 16.85 13.60
N PHE A 361 -3.55 18.08 13.16
CA PHE A 361 -4.15 18.66 11.95
C PHE A 361 -3.22 18.64 10.73
N THR A 362 -2.00 18.08 10.84
CA THR A 362 -1.04 18.06 9.71
C THR A 362 -1.36 16.99 8.69
N ASN A 363 -2.14 15.98 9.06
CA ASN A 363 -2.43 14.80 8.25
C ASN A 363 -3.94 14.58 8.10
N VAL A 364 -4.34 14.13 6.91
CA VAL A 364 -5.73 13.80 6.56
C VAL A 364 -5.84 12.36 6.06
N PRO A 365 -6.98 11.69 6.27
CA PRO A 365 -7.21 10.37 5.67
C PRO A 365 -7.37 10.49 4.15
N GLY A 366 -6.41 9.95 3.41
CA GLY A 366 -6.53 9.68 1.97
C GLY A 366 -7.09 8.29 1.73
N ARG A 367 -7.83 8.11 0.64
CA ARG A 367 -8.30 6.78 0.22
C ARG A 367 -8.18 6.57 -1.28
N LEU A 368 -7.77 5.38 -1.66
CA LEU A 368 -7.82 4.84 -3.02
C LEU A 368 -8.69 3.60 -2.96
N VAL A 369 -9.87 3.66 -3.57
CA VAL A 369 -10.83 2.55 -3.51
C VAL A 369 -11.44 2.33 -4.89
N ILE A 370 -11.21 1.15 -5.44
CA ILE A 370 -11.74 0.74 -6.72
C ILE A 370 -12.30 -0.67 -6.66
N PHE A 371 -13.43 -0.87 -7.35
CA PHE A 371 -13.99 -2.18 -7.59
C PHE A 371 -14.25 -2.35 -9.09
N TYR A 372 -13.58 -3.30 -9.71
CA TYR A 372 -13.82 -3.72 -11.07
C TYR A 372 -14.75 -4.92 -11.08
N HIS A 373 -15.93 -4.76 -11.68
CA HIS A 373 -16.90 -5.83 -11.85
C HIS A 373 -16.79 -6.43 -13.25
N ALA A 374 -16.31 -7.67 -13.34
CA ALA A 374 -15.98 -8.29 -14.63
C ALA A 374 -17.20 -8.55 -15.51
N ALA A 375 -18.33 -8.98 -14.92
CA ALA A 375 -19.55 -9.31 -15.68
C ALA A 375 -20.09 -8.11 -16.47
N THR A 376 -20.01 -6.91 -15.89
CA THR A 376 -20.45 -5.66 -16.56
C THR A 376 -19.30 -4.82 -17.12
N LYS A 377 -18.04 -5.27 -16.97
CA LYS A 377 -16.81 -4.55 -17.33
C LYS A 377 -16.77 -3.12 -16.79
N THR A 378 -17.35 -2.90 -15.61
CA THR A 378 -17.47 -1.56 -15.01
C THR A 378 -16.45 -1.38 -13.90
N LEU A 379 -15.73 -0.24 -13.92
CA LEU A 379 -14.85 0.18 -12.83
C LEU A 379 -15.55 1.23 -11.97
N TYR A 380 -15.90 0.86 -10.75
CA TYR A 380 -16.44 1.77 -9.73
C TYR A 380 -15.28 2.35 -8.92
N ASN A 381 -15.28 3.67 -8.71
CA ASN A 381 -14.18 4.37 -8.04
C ASN A 381 -14.71 5.31 -6.94
N PHE A 382 -14.25 5.06 -5.71
CA PHE A 382 -14.65 5.72 -4.47
C PHE A 382 -13.49 6.51 -3.81
N SER A 383 -12.39 6.67 -4.54
CA SER A 383 -11.16 7.33 -4.07
C SER A 383 -11.38 8.80 -3.70
N THR A 384 -10.56 9.35 -2.79
CA THR A 384 -10.69 10.73 -2.26
C THR A 384 -10.72 11.79 -3.35
N TYR A 385 -9.97 11.58 -4.44
CA TYR A 385 -9.87 12.55 -5.53
C TYR A 385 -11.08 12.57 -6.47
N VAL A 386 -12.00 11.62 -6.36
CA VAL A 386 -13.20 11.57 -7.20
C VAL A 386 -14.22 12.58 -6.67
N PHE A 387 -14.64 13.49 -7.54
CA PHE A 387 -15.67 14.48 -7.20
C PHE A 387 -16.95 13.79 -6.74
N LEU A 388 -17.49 14.22 -5.59
CA LEU A 388 -18.64 13.64 -4.88
C LEU A 388 -18.43 12.25 -4.26
N ALA A 389 -17.25 11.64 -4.39
CA ALA A 389 -16.96 10.45 -3.60
C ALA A 389 -16.83 10.84 -2.13
N GLN A 390 -17.50 10.09 -1.25
CA GLN A 390 -17.50 10.32 0.19
C GLN A 390 -17.25 9.00 0.91
N ALA A 391 -16.27 8.98 1.80
CA ALA A 391 -16.23 7.94 2.82
C ALA A 391 -17.41 8.19 3.77
N LYS A 392 -18.08 7.12 4.17
CA LYS A 392 -19.20 7.15 5.11
C LYS A 392 -18.83 6.51 6.44
N SER A 393 -18.03 5.46 6.38
CA SER A 393 -17.43 4.87 7.57
C SER A 393 -16.20 4.06 7.24
N PHE A 394 -15.31 3.98 8.21
CA PHE A 394 -14.26 2.97 8.29
C PHE A 394 -14.26 2.50 9.74
N ARG A 395 -14.47 1.21 9.97
CA ARG A 395 -14.58 0.64 11.31
C ARG A 395 -13.76 -0.62 11.41
N THR A 396 -13.24 -0.86 12.60
CA THR A 396 -12.54 -2.10 12.90
C THR A 396 -13.28 -2.83 14.00
N THR A 397 -13.57 -4.11 13.82
CA THR A 397 -14.18 -4.96 14.85
C THR A 397 -13.34 -6.18 15.14
N LEU A 398 -13.34 -6.57 16.41
CA LEU A 398 -12.62 -7.74 16.90
C LEU A 398 -13.65 -8.64 17.58
N ASP A 399 -13.74 -9.89 17.13
CA ASP A 399 -14.57 -10.93 17.71
C ASP A 399 -13.64 -11.98 18.33
N ILE A 400 -13.59 -12.01 19.66
CA ILE A 400 -12.72 -12.93 20.41
C ILE A 400 -13.24 -14.36 20.33
N GLU A 401 -14.56 -14.55 20.37
CA GLU A 401 -15.17 -15.89 20.38
C GLU A 401 -14.92 -16.61 19.05
N GLN A 402 -15.00 -15.86 17.94
CA GLN A 402 -14.68 -16.39 16.61
C GLN A 402 -13.19 -16.32 16.26
N GLY A 403 -12.39 -15.60 17.05
CA GLY A 403 -10.96 -15.37 16.75
C GLY A 403 -10.75 -14.56 15.47
N THR A 404 -11.62 -13.60 15.17
CA THR A 404 -11.56 -12.83 13.90
C THR A 404 -11.46 -11.33 14.11
N GLN A 405 -10.86 -10.67 13.13
CA GLN A 405 -10.81 -9.21 13.03
C GLN A 405 -11.39 -8.78 11.69
N THR A 406 -12.35 -7.86 11.71
CA THR A 406 -13.02 -7.34 10.52
C THR A 406 -12.73 -5.86 10.33
N PHE A 407 -12.40 -5.49 9.11
CA PHE A 407 -12.25 -4.11 8.65
C PHE A 407 -13.43 -3.79 7.73
N SER A 408 -14.33 -2.94 8.21
CA SER A 408 -15.53 -2.53 7.49
C SER A 408 -15.36 -1.15 6.89
N PHE A 409 -15.52 -1.03 5.58
CA PHE A 409 -15.44 0.22 4.84
C PHE A 409 -16.76 0.49 4.13
N MET A 410 -17.25 1.73 4.20
CA MET A 410 -18.40 2.18 3.42
C MET A 410 -18.10 3.51 2.74
N ALA A 411 -18.43 3.61 1.45
CA ALA A 411 -18.29 4.84 0.69
C ALA A 411 -19.40 4.98 -0.35
N THR A 412 -19.64 6.21 -0.79
CA THR A 412 -20.55 6.54 -1.88
C THR A 412 -19.83 7.27 -3.00
N THR A 413 -20.30 7.09 -4.23
CA THR A 413 -19.84 7.84 -5.41
C THR A 413 -20.98 7.94 -6.43
N ARG A 414 -20.78 8.64 -7.54
CA ARG A 414 -21.75 8.67 -8.64
C ARG A 414 -21.69 7.38 -9.45
N ASP A 415 -22.85 6.87 -9.86
CA ASP A 415 -22.91 5.68 -10.73
C ASP A 415 -22.28 6.04 -12.09
N PRO A 416 -21.20 5.34 -12.52
CA PRO A 416 -20.58 5.60 -13.82
C PRO A 416 -21.51 5.30 -15.00
N ASN A 417 -22.53 4.46 -14.80
CA ASN A 417 -23.52 4.09 -15.82
C ASN A 417 -24.81 4.92 -15.72
N ASN A 418 -25.02 5.67 -14.64
CA ASN A 418 -26.17 6.56 -14.45
C ASN A 418 -25.81 7.76 -13.56
N PHE A 419 -25.28 8.84 -14.13
CA PHE A 419 -24.80 10.00 -13.36
C PHE A 419 -25.83 10.70 -12.46
N LYS A 420 -27.13 10.44 -12.63
CA LYS A 420 -28.17 10.97 -11.75
C LYS A 420 -28.22 10.24 -10.41
N GLU A 421 -27.85 8.97 -10.40
CA GLU A 421 -27.87 8.10 -9.24
C GLU A 421 -26.56 8.21 -8.42
N THR A 422 -26.70 7.90 -7.14
CA THR A 422 -25.57 7.68 -6.24
C THR A 422 -25.50 6.20 -5.93
N ILE A 423 -24.30 5.63 -5.95
CA ILE A 423 -24.05 4.25 -5.54
C ILE A 423 -23.30 4.24 -4.21
N ALA A 424 -23.58 3.24 -3.40
CA ALA A 424 -22.89 2.94 -2.17
C ALA A 424 -22.19 1.59 -2.29
N LEU A 425 -20.96 1.54 -1.77
CA LEU A 425 -20.15 0.34 -1.63
C LEU A 425 -19.94 0.09 -0.14
N GLN A 426 -20.24 -1.12 0.31
CA GLN A 426 -19.86 -1.65 1.60
C GLN A 426 -18.94 -2.84 1.39
N VAL A 427 -17.82 -2.85 2.11
CA VAL A 427 -16.86 -3.95 2.11
C VAL A 427 -16.51 -4.33 3.53
N ASN A 428 -16.58 -5.62 3.84
CA ASN A 428 -16.03 -6.18 5.06
C ASN A 428 -14.85 -7.11 4.70
N VAL A 429 -13.67 -6.84 5.24
CA VAL A 429 -12.50 -7.71 5.09
C VAL A 429 -12.20 -8.35 6.43
N THR A 430 -12.33 -9.67 6.51
CA THR A 430 -12.23 -10.43 7.76
C THR A 430 -11.02 -11.36 7.70
N ARG A 431 -10.15 -11.29 8.70
CA ARG A 431 -9.02 -12.22 8.90
C ARG A 431 -9.14 -12.93 10.23
N GLU A 432 -8.47 -14.07 10.36
CA GLU A 432 -8.17 -14.66 11.66
C GLU A 432 -7.15 -13.76 12.39
N ILE A 433 -7.27 -13.66 13.71
CA ILE A 433 -6.31 -12.89 14.50
C ILE A 433 -4.98 -13.60 14.65
N ALA A 434 -3.92 -12.83 14.82
CA ALA A 434 -2.57 -13.34 15.00
C ALA A 434 -1.99 -14.19 13.84
N THR A 435 -2.62 -14.14 12.66
CA THR A 435 -2.08 -14.77 11.44
C THR A 435 -1.30 -13.79 10.56
N GLY A 436 -1.13 -12.55 11.00
CA GLY A 436 -0.42 -11.51 10.28
C GLY A 436 1.09 -11.76 10.23
N VAL A 437 1.66 -11.65 9.05
CA VAL A 437 3.10 -11.84 8.77
C VAL A 437 3.77 -10.47 8.71
N PRO A 438 4.91 -10.27 9.37
CA PRO A 438 5.63 -9.01 9.31
C PRO A 438 6.26 -8.79 7.93
N LEU A 439 5.91 -7.69 7.27
CA LEU A 439 6.56 -7.22 6.05
C LEU A 439 7.44 -6.01 6.31
N ARG A 440 8.54 -5.96 5.55
CA ARG A 440 9.46 -4.82 5.57
C ARG A 440 8.97 -3.74 4.62
N SER A 441 8.84 -2.52 5.14
CA SER A 441 8.59 -1.31 4.37
C SER A 441 9.60 -0.23 4.77
N PRO A 442 9.90 0.77 3.91
CA PRO A 442 10.75 1.88 4.31
C PRO A 442 10.11 2.59 5.51
N SER A 443 10.94 2.86 6.52
CA SER A 443 10.54 3.61 7.71
C SER A 443 11.45 4.80 7.90
N ARG A 444 10.90 6.01 7.68
CA ARG A 444 11.62 7.27 7.91
C ARG A 444 12.14 7.40 9.34
N ALA A 445 11.39 6.92 10.33
CA ALA A 445 11.80 6.96 11.73
C ALA A 445 12.97 6.00 12.05
N LYS A 446 13.12 4.91 11.30
CA LYS A 446 14.18 3.91 11.49
C LYS A 446 15.34 4.06 10.51
N GLY A 447 15.17 4.83 9.43
CA GLY A 447 16.18 5.02 8.39
C GLY A 447 16.48 3.77 7.56
N ARG A 448 15.62 2.74 7.61
CA ARG A 448 15.80 1.45 6.94
C ARG A 448 14.47 0.82 6.51
N MET A 449 14.56 -0.27 5.73
CA MET A 449 13.46 -1.21 5.53
C MET A 449 13.18 -1.93 6.86
N PHE A 450 12.05 -1.64 7.49
CA PHE A 450 11.69 -2.09 8.83
C PHE A 450 10.44 -2.98 8.81
N SER A 451 10.45 -4.04 9.62
CA SER A 451 9.37 -5.04 9.72
C SER A 451 8.20 -4.50 10.54
N GLY A 452 7.48 -3.50 10.01
CA GLY A 452 6.38 -2.84 10.72
C GLY A 452 4.98 -3.31 10.34
N VAL A 453 4.84 -3.80 9.11
CA VAL A 453 3.55 -4.01 8.43
C VAL A 453 3.04 -5.40 8.75
N GLU A 454 1.79 -5.50 9.20
CA GLU A 454 1.13 -6.78 9.41
C GLU A 454 0.30 -7.16 8.17
N GLU A 455 0.80 -8.09 7.36
CA GLU A 455 0.09 -8.60 6.17
C GLU A 455 -0.60 -9.92 6.47
N ALA A 456 -1.90 -10.00 6.17
CA ALA A 456 -2.65 -11.25 6.18
C ALA A 456 -2.90 -11.72 4.75
N MET A 457 -2.34 -12.87 4.39
CA MET A 457 -2.48 -13.46 3.06
C MET A 457 -3.80 -14.25 2.85
N LYS A 458 -4.55 -14.46 3.94
CA LYS A 458 -5.79 -15.25 3.98
C LYS A 458 -6.87 -14.46 4.71
N ALA A 459 -7.55 -13.57 3.99
CA ALA A 459 -8.76 -12.90 4.45
C ALA A 459 -9.96 -13.26 3.56
N LYS A 460 -11.16 -13.15 4.13
CA LYS A 460 -12.44 -13.19 3.41
C LYS A 460 -12.90 -11.76 3.17
N THR A 461 -13.32 -11.45 1.95
CA THR A 461 -13.92 -10.17 1.61
C THR A 461 -15.38 -10.35 1.25
N GLU A 462 -16.25 -9.61 1.90
CA GLU A 462 -17.67 -9.51 1.54
C GLU A 462 -17.93 -8.12 0.97
N LEU A 463 -18.60 -8.06 -0.17
CA LEU A 463 -18.81 -6.82 -0.91
C LEU A 463 -20.29 -6.68 -1.27
N ARG A 464 -20.82 -5.48 -1.04
CA ARG A 464 -22.16 -5.09 -1.50
C ARG A 464 -22.11 -3.73 -2.16
N LEU A 465 -22.68 -3.63 -3.36
CA LEU A 465 -22.78 -2.42 -4.17
C LEU A 465 -24.24 -2.20 -4.56
N TRP A 466 -24.80 -1.02 -4.28
CA TRP A 466 -26.19 -0.72 -4.58
C TRP A 466 -26.41 0.75 -4.95
N ARG A 467 -27.52 1.05 -5.64
CA ARG A 467 -28.00 2.42 -5.86
C ARG A 467 -28.73 2.92 -4.63
N VAL A 468 -28.37 4.12 -4.17
CA VAL A 468 -28.84 4.68 -2.90
C VAL A 468 -30.31 5.09 -2.97
N GLU A 469 -30.75 5.71 -4.07
CA GLU A 469 -32.12 6.23 -4.17
C GLU A 469 -33.14 5.11 -4.44
N SER A 470 -32.82 4.23 -5.39
CA SER A 470 -33.69 3.11 -5.77
C SER A 470 -33.58 1.89 -4.87
N GLY A 471 -32.48 1.73 -4.12
CA GLY A 471 -32.20 0.55 -3.31
C GLY A 471 -31.81 -0.70 -4.12
N GLU A 472 -31.65 -0.57 -5.44
CA GLU A 472 -31.27 -1.67 -6.34
C GLU A 472 -29.86 -2.18 -6.02
N VAL A 473 -29.74 -3.45 -5.66
CA VAL A 473 -28.46 -4.12 -5.46
C VAL A 473 -27.86 -4.44 -6.82
N LEU A 474 -26.71 -3.84 -7.12
CA LEU A 474 -25.97 -4.05 -8.36
C LEU A 474 -25.05 -5.27 -8.26
N VAL A 475 -24.40 -5.43 -7.11
CA VAL A 475 -23.49 -6.56 -6.82
C VAL A 475 -23.58 -6.90 -5.34
N GLU A 476 -23.64 -8.18 -5.04
CA GLU A 476 -23.43 -8.74 -3.70
C GLU A 476 -22.62 -10.03 -3.89
N ASP A 477 -21.38 -10.04 -3.40
CA ASP A 477 -20.44 -11.13 -3.69
C ASP A 477 -19.42 -11.30 -2.56
N GLN A 478 -18.72 -12.43 -2.59
CA GLN A 478 -17.69 -12.77 -1.62
C GLN A 478 -16.42 -13.25 -2.33
N SER A 479 -15.26 -12.90 -1.78
CA SER A 479 -13.96 -13.37 -2.21
C SER A 479 -13.19 -14.01 -1.05
N VAL A 480 -12.37 -15.00 -1.39
CA VAL A 480 -11.42 -15.67 -0.49
C VAL A 480 -9.98 -15.38 -0.91
N GLY A 481 -9.00 -15.65 -0.02
CA GLY A 481 -7.58 -15.38 -0.30
C GLY A 481 -7.25 -13.89 -0.46
N SER A 482 -8.06 -13.03 0.15
CA SER A 482 -7.82 -11.59 0.15
C SER A 482 -6.58 -11.25 0.97
N GLY A 483 -5.90 -10.18 0.56
CA GLY A 483 -4.74 -9.59 1.24
C GLY A 483 -5.24 -8.47 2.14
N LEU A 484 -4.58 -8.26 3.27
CA LEU A 484 -4.95 -7.24 4.24
C LEU A 484 -3.71 -6.80 5.03
N GLU A 485 -3.21 -5.62 4.70
CA GLU A 485 -2.09 -4.99 5.38
C GLU A 485 -2.57 -3.97 6.40
N VAL A 486 -1.89 -3.94 7.53
CA VAL A 486 -2.13 -2.99 8.60
C VAL A 486 -0.81 -2.43 9.13
N GLU A 487 -0.69 -1.10 9.17
CA GLU A 487 0.44 -0.40 9.79
C GLU A 487 -0.04 0.83 10.57
N GLY A 488 0.66 1.11 11.68
CA GLY A 488 0.43 2.31 12.48
C GLY A 488 -0.81 2.28 13.38
N ASP A 489 -1.28 3.45 13.79
CA ASP A 489 -2.43 3.62 14.67
C ASP A 489 -3.75 3.62 13.88
N VAL A 490 -4.34 2.45 13.65
CA VAL A 490 -5.59 2.33 12.87
C VAL A 490 -6.78 3.03 13.54
N ALA A 491 -6.78 3.15 14.87
CA ALA A 491 -7.85 3.83 15.58
C ALA A 491 -7.94 5.31 15.18
N TRP A 492 -6.79 5.93 14.90
CA TRP A 492 -6.71 7.29 14.34
C TRP A 492 -7.38 7.40 12.96
N LEU A 493 -7.24 6.38 12.09
CA LEU A 493 -7.90 6.38 10.78
C LEU A 493 -9.42 6.27 10.95
N GLU A 494 -9.87 5.36 11.80
CA GLU A 494 -11.28 5.18 12.13
C GLU A 494 -11.92 6.47 12.66
N ASP A 495 -11.27 7.19 13.58
CA ASP A 495 -11.81 8.41 14.17
C ASP A 495 -11.89 9.60 13.19
N ARG A 496 -11.10 9.58 12.11
CA ARG A 496 -11.04 10.69 11.13
C ARG A 496 -11.80 10.42 9.84
N VAL A 497 -12.10 9.15 9.56
CA VAL A 497 -12.92 8.75 8.42
C VAL A 497 -14.40 8.78 8.76
N ASN A 498 -14.77 8.38 9.98
CA ASN A 498 -16.13 8.52 10.51
C ASN A 498 -16.40 9.98 10.91
#